data_AF-A0A2L2YWF0-F1
#
_entry.id   AF-A0A2L2YWF0-F1
#
_cell.length_a   1.000
_cell.length_b   1.000
_cell.length_c   1.000
_cell.angle_alpha   90.00
_cell.angle_beta   90.00
_cell.angle_gamma   90.00
#
_symmetry.space_group_name_H-M   'P 1'
#
loop_
_entity.id
_entity.type
_entity.pdbx_description
1 polymer ?
#
loop_
_entity_poly.entity_id
_entity_poly.type
_entity_poly.pdbx_seq_one_letter_code
_entity_poly.pdbx_strand_id
1 'polypeptide(L)'
;QRYTGRLLKDRQVPWPLGKGLGGSGLINAELYVRGNEKNYDDWEQQGAKGWSYEEVLPYFKKLEDFRYPEFLLNGRHATSGPITIEKPKYYPKIKGHLYEAVESIGYEILDSNGPRQTGFYDTEANIRDGQRCSAAKGYLVPAENRTNLHILPNAFVHKIIIQSKTAVGVSFKVDGQMYDVFSKKEVIVSAGSTKSPQLLMLSGIGPQRDLQRLGIPVIANLPVGLNLQEHCSTYNSFEVYSNNMYPRPEEAIETFIGNRSGYLASPEGVIALAFLKDSYIRPKIDFPNYQLYFFLGGALDVERTFNIP
;
A
#
# COMPACT_ATOMS: atom_id res chain seq x y z
N GLN A 1 4.77 -1.76 -19.50
CA GLN A 1 5.79 -0.75 -19.10
C GLN A 1 6.55 -0.07 -20.26
N ARG A 2 6.45 -0.49 -21.54
CA ARG A 2 7.21 0.10 -22.68
C ARG A 2 7.11 1.63 -22.81
N TYR A 3 6.02 2.22 -22.35
CA TYR A 3 5.75 3.67 -22.46
C TYR A 3 5.78 4.41 -21.12
N THR A 4 5.95 3.69 -20.00
CA THR A 4 6.00 4.29 -18.67
C THR A 4 7.20 5.24 -18.58
N GLY A 5 6.99 6.46 -18.09
CA GLY A 5 8.05 7.46 -17.95
C GLY A 5 8.54 8.11 -19.24
N ARG A 6 7.95 7.81 -20.41
CA ARG A 6 8.39 8.37 -21.71
C ARG A 6 8.37 9.90 -21.77
N LEU A 7 7.44 10.52 -21.03
CA LEU A 7 7.24 11.97 -21.00
C LEU A 7 7.92 12.64 -19.78
N LEU A 8 8.64 11.87 -18.96
CA LEU A 8 9.38 12.41 -17.80
C LEU A 8 10.80 12.81 -18.22
N LYS A 9 11.36 13.79 -17.50
CA LYS A 9 12.76 14.21 -17.66
C LYS A 9 13.69 12.99 -17.55
N ASP A 10 14.62 12.87 -18.49
CA ASP A 10 15.57 11.75 -18.61
C ASP A 10 14.95 10.34 -18.66
N ARG A 11 13.63 10.25 -18.91
CA ARG A 11 12.84 9.00 -18.87
C ARG A 11 12.94 8.25 -17.54
N GLN A 12 13.11 8.99 -16.44
CA GLN A 12 13.18 8.42 -15.10
C GLN A 12 11.87 8.65 -14.35
N VAL A 13 11.44 7.64 -13.59
CA VAL A 13 10.25 7.71 -12.74
C VAL A 13 10.71 7.70 -11.28
N PRO A 14 10.31 8.69 -10.46
CA PRO A 14 10.54 8.64 -9.02
C PRO A 14 9.93 7.37 -8.42
N TRP A 15 10.70 6.68 -7.56
CA TRP A 15 10.26 5.45 -6.90
C TRP A 15 10.34 5.61 -5.37
N PRO A 16 9.36 6.30 -4.75
CA PRO A 16 9.39 6.55 -3.31
C PRO A 16 9.23 5.26 -2.51
N LEU A 17 9.98 5.13 -1.43
CA LEU A 17 9.93 4.00 -0.50
C LEU A 17 9.96 4.53 0.93
N GLY A 18 9.09 4.02 1.79
CA GLY A 18 9.10 4.40 3.20
C GLY A 18 10.31 3.83 3.91
N LYS A 19 11.05 4.70 4.61
CA LYS A 19 12.22 4.33 5.42
C LYS A 19 11.97 4.68 6.88
N GLY A 20 11.55 3.68 7.64
CA GLY A 20 11.25 3.81 9.07
C GLY A 20 10.44 2.61 9.58
N LEU A 21 10.15 2.58 10.88
CA LEU A 21 9.28 1.56 11.46
C LEU A 21 7.86 1.70 10.90
N GLY A 22 7.41 0.70 10.15
CA GLY A 22 6.14 0.74 9.41
C GLY A 22 6.31 0.81 7.89
N GLY A 23 7.53 1.01 7.39
CA GLY A 23 7.85 0.97 5.96
C GLY A 23 7.06 1.99 5.14
N SER A 24 6.67 1.61 3.92
CA SER A 24 5.85 2.48 3.04
C SER A 24 4.47 2.82 3.61
N GLY A 25 3.98 2.11 4.62
CA GLY A 25 2.76 2.49 5.35
C GLY A 25 2.87 3.83 6.10
N LEU A 26 4.08 4.37 6.26
CA LEU A 26 4.31 5.71 6.81
C LEU A 26 4.00 6.84 5.82
N ILE A 27 4.03 6.55 4.51
CA ILE A 27 3.97 7.57 3.45
C ILE A 27 2.95 7.27 2.35
N ASN A 28 2.25 6.13 2.41
CA ASN A 28 1.23 5.77 1.43
C ASN A 28 -0.03 6.63 1.59
N ALA A 29 -0.95 6.54 0.64
CA ALA A 29 -2.23 7.25 0.64
C ALA A 29 -3.26 6.74 1.68
N GLU A 30 -2.91 5.83 2.60
CA GLU A 30 -3.81 5.24 3.61
C GLU A 30 -5.04 4.48 3.08
N LEU A 31 -5.21 4.36 1.76
CA LEU A 31 -6.34 3.66 1.16
C LEU A 31 -6.32 2.18 1.53
N TYR A 32 -7.46 1.69 2.03
CA TYR A 32 -7.64 0.30 2.39
C TYR A 32 -8.49 -0.41 1.35
N VAL A 33 -7.84 -1.25 0.55
CA VAL A 33 -8.48 -2.07 -0.50
C VAL A 33 -7.75 -3.40 -0.54
N ARG A 34 -8.50 -4.51 -0.50
CA ARG A 34 -8.00 -5.88 -0.68
C ARG A 34 -7.96 -6.24 -2.17
N GLY A 35 -7.14 -7.24 -2.52
CA GLY A 35 -7.17 -7.80 -3.88
C GLY A 35 -8.50 -8.48 -4.19
N ASN A 36 -8.79 -8.65 -5.48
CA ASN A 36 -9.96 -9.42 -5.91
C ASN A 36 -9.80 -10.90 -5.55
N GLU A 37 -10.88 -11.59 -5.22
CA GLU A 37 -10.87 -13.02 -4.86
C GLU A 37 -10.15 -13.86 -5.92
N LYS A 38 -10.46 -13.59 -7.19
CA LYS A 38 -9.86 -14.30 -8.32
C LYS A 38 -8.34 -14.17 -8.36
N ASN A 39 -7.75 -13.08 -7.87
CA ASN A 39 -6.30 -12.95 -7.85
C ASN A 39 -5.64 -13.99 -6.93
N TYR A 40 -6.26 -14.27 -5.79
CA TYR A 40 -5.78 -15.25 -4.82
C TYR A 40 -6.01 -16.68 -5.32
N ASP A 41 -7.18 -16.96 -5.89
CA ASP A 41 -7.47 -18.26 -6.49
C ASP A 41 -6.55 -18.55 -7.69
N ASP A 42 -6.21 -17.54 -8.49
CA ASP A 42 -5.24 -17.66 -9.57
C ASP A 42 -3.82 -17.94 -9.03
N TRP A 43 -3.45 -17.41 -7.85
CA TRP A 43 -2.16 -17.74 -7.21
C TRP A 43 -2.13 -19.20 -6.76
N GLU A 44 -3.20 -19.69 -6.14
CA GLU A 44 -3.29 -21.09 -5.75
C GLU A 44 -3.18 -22.01 -6.97
N GLN A 45 -3.90 -21.71 -8.05
CA GLN A 45 -3.83 -22.46 -9.31
C GLN A 45 -2.42 -22.44 -9.93
N GLN A 46 -1.64 -21.38 -9.69
CA GLN A 46 -0.23 -21.27 -10.10
C GLN A 46 0.74 -22.01 -9.16
N GLY A 47 0.23 -22.64 -8.10
CA GLY A 47 1.00 -23.49 -7.19
C GLY A 47 1.24 -22.89 -5.80
N ALA A 48 0.74 -21.69 -5.51
CA ALA A 48 0.78 -21.11 -4.16
C ALA A 48 -0.29 -21.75 -3.25
N LYS A 49 -0.11 -23.03 -2.93
CA LYS A 49 -1.03 -23.78 -2.04
C LYS A 49 -1.24 -23.03 -0.72
N GLY A 50 -2.48 -22.93 -0.25
CA GLY A 50 -2.78 -22.19 0.98
C GLY A 50 -3.12 -20.71 0.76
N TRP A 51 -3.17 -20.24 -0.49
CA TRP A 51 -3.35 -18.83 -0.85
C TRP A 51 -4.63 -18.57 -1.66
N SER A 52 -5.59 -19.49 -1.69
CA SER A 52 -6.93 -19.19 -2.23
C SER A 52 -7.59 -18.06 -1.45
N TYR A 53 -8.59 -17.39 -2.03
CA TYR A 53 -9.27 -16.30 -1.33
C TYR A 53 -9.90 -16.76 0.00
N GLU A 54 -10.50 -17.95 0.00
CA GLU A 54 -11.10 -18.56 1.19
C GLU A 54 -10.08 -18.73 2.32
N GLU A 55 -8.86 -19.16 1.99
CA GLU A 55 -7.80 -19.39 2.97
C GLU A 55 -7.18 -18.10 3.51
N VAL A 56 -7.12 -17.03 2.70
CA VAL A 56 -6.55 -15.75 3.14
C VAL A 56 -7.58 -14.84 3.83
N LEU A 57 -8.88 -15.00 3.58
CA LEU A 57 -9.94 -14.18 4.17
C LEU A 57 -9.89 -14.12 5.71
N PRO A 58 -9.67 -15.22 6.46
CA PRO A 58 -9.47 -15.16 7.90
C PRO A 58 -8.31 -14.25 8.35
N TYR A 59 -7.25 -14.13 7.54
CA TYR A 59 -6.11 -13.26 7.85
C TYR A 59 -6.42 -11.79 7.56
N PHE A 60 -7.20 -11.49 6.51
CA PHE A 60 -7.73 -10.14 6.30
C PHE A 60 -8.62 -9.70 7.46
N LYS A 61 -9.51 -10.58 7.93
CA LYS A 61 -10.33 -10.33 9.13
C LYS A 61 -9.47 -10.16 10.37
N LYS A 62 -8.42 -10.96 10.55
CA LYS A 62 -7.49 -10.81 11.68
C LYS A 62 -6.71 -9.49 11.68
N LEU A 63 -6.48 -8.91 10.50
CA LEU A 63 -5.74 -7.65 10.33
C LEU A 63 -6.53 -6.43 10.81
N GLU A 64 -7.84 -6.39 10.57
CA GLU A 64 -8.61 -5.16 10.64
C GLU A 64 -9.48 -4.99 11.90
N ASP A 65 -9.53 -3.75 12.37
CA ASP A 65 -10.59 -3.19 13.22
C ASP A 65 -11.46 -2.30 12.33
N PHE A 66 -12.44 -2.90 11.66
CA PHE A 66 -13.27 -2.26 10.65
C PHE A 66 -14.45 -1.50 11.25
N ARG A 67 -14.58 -0.21 10.92
CA ARG A 67 -15.52 0.73 11.57
C ARG A 67 -16.62 1.28 10.65
N TYR A 68 -17.04 0.52 9.64
CA TYR A 68 -18.22 0.84 8.81
C TYR A 68 -19.36 -0.15 9.14
N PRO A 69 -20.29 0.21 10.04
CA PRO A 69 -21.34 -0.70 10.50
C PRO A 69 -22.22 -1.27 9.37
N GLU A 70 -22.45 -0.48 8.31
CA GLU A 70 -23.28 -0.84 7.17
C GLU A 70 -22.75 -2.06 6.40
N PHE A 71 -21.44 -2.32 6.45
CA PHE A 71 -20.81 -3.42 5.72
C PHE A 71 -20.48 -4.63 6.60
N LEU A 72 -20.59 -4.51 7.93
CA LEU A 72 -20.31 -5.63 8.85
C LEU A 72 -21.21 -6.86 8.59
N LEU A 73 -22.43 -6.64 8.14
CA LEU A 73 -23.42 -7.71 7.91
C LEU A 73 -23.09 -8.59 6.70
N ASN A 74 -22.16 -8.20 5.83
CA ASN A 74 -21.78 -9.02 4.67
C ASN A 74 -20.84 -10.19 5.04
N GLY A 75 -20.37 -10.26 6.29
CA GLY A 75 -19.56 -11.37 6.83
C GLY A 75 -18.06 -11.32 6.47
N ARG A 76 -17.61 -10.34 5.68
CA ARG A 76 -16.22 -10.22 5.19
C ARG A 76 -15.30 -9.41 6.09
N HIS A 77 -15.87 -8.80 7.11
CA HIS A 77 -15.16 -7.89 8.00
C HIS A 77 -15.03 -8.40 9.43
N ALA A 78 -14.07 -7.83 10.16
CA ALA A 78 -13.92 -7.99 11.60
C ALA A 78 -13.54 -6.66 12.27
N THR A 79 -13.73 -6.59 13.59
CA THR A 79 -13.68 -5.34 14.36
C THR A 79 -12.72 -5.42 15.54
N SER A 80 -11.68 -6.26 15.43
CA SER A 80 -10.79 -6.58 16.56
C SER A 80 -9.30 -6.67 16.18
N GLY A 81 -8.98 -6.46 14.90
CA GLY A 81 -7.63 -6.46 14.40
C GLY A 81 -6.84 -5.21 14.80
N PRO A 82 -5.50 -5.24 14.65
CA PRO A 82 -4.63 -4.17 15.07
C PRO A 82 -4.63 -2.93 14.16
N ILE A 83 -5.13 -3.03 12.93
CA ILE A 83 -5.19 -1.92 11.97
C ILE A 83 -6.61 -1.41 11.89
N THR A 84 -6.84 -0.20 12.38
CA THR A 84 -8.18 0.41 12.32
C THR A 84 -8.46 0.87 10.89
N ILE A 85 -9.62 0.47 10.37
CA ILE A 85 -10.16 0.92 9.08
C ILE A 85 -11.38 1.77 9.38
N GLU A 86 -11.31 3.07 9.08
CA GLU A 86 -12.38 4.01 9.40
C GLU A 86 -12.62 5.01 8.27
N LYS A 87 -13.81 5.61 8.30
CA LYS A 87 -14.18 6.68 7.39
C LYS A 87 -13.41 7.95 7.72
N PRO A 88 -12.74 8.56 6.72
CA PRO A 88 -12.12 9.86 6.92
C PRO A 88 -13.14 10.86 7.46
N LYS A 89 -12.78 11.60 8.51
CA LYS A 89 -13.63 12.64 9.11
C LYS A 89 -13.56 13.94 8.31
N TYR A 90 -13.67 13.82 7.00
CA TYR A 90 -13.67 14.91 6.04
C TYR A 90 -14.58 14.57 4.86
N TYR A 91 -15.53 15.46 4.57
CA TYR A 91 -16.49 15.28 3.50
C TYR A 91 -16.55 16.55 2.64
N PRO A 92 -15.76 16.63 1.55
CA PRO A 92 -15.77 17.80 0.68
C PRO A 92 -17.06 17.85 -0.14
N LYS A 93 -17.59 19.05 -0.40
CA LYS A 93 -18.89 19.24 -1.09
C LYS A 93 -18.98 18.52 -2.43
N ILE A 94 -17.90 18.50 -3.21
CA ILE A 94 -17.84 17.85 -4.54
C ILE A 94 -18.13 16.34 -4.47
N LYS A 95 -17.92 15.70 -3.32
CA LYS A 95 -18.20 14.29 -3.12
C LYS A 95 -19.68 13.95 -3.26
N GLY A 96 -20.57 14.85 -2.83
CA GLY A 96 -22.02 14.68 -3.02
C GLY A 96 -22.39 14.63 -4.50
N HIS A 97 -21.90 15.58 -5.29
CA HIS A 97 -22.11 15.61 -6.75
C HIS A 97 -21.54 14.40 -7.47
N LEU A 98 -20.40 13.88 -6.99
CA LEU A 98 -19.85 12.63 -7.51
C LEU A 98 -20.82 11.46 -7.27
N TYR A 99 -21.44 11.38 -6.10
CA TYR A 99 -22.37 10.30 -5.78
C TYR A 99 -23.67 10.41 -6.59
N GLU A 100 -24.21 11.62 -6.75
CA GLU A 100 -25.33 11.90 -7.65
C GLU A 100 -25.02 11.45 -9.09
N ALA A 101 -23.80 11.73 -9.58
CA ALA A 101 -23.36 11.32 -10.90
C ALA A 101 -23.28 9.78 -11.02
N VAL A 102 -22.73 9.10 -10.02
CA VAL A 102 -22.66 7.62 -9.95
C VAL A 102 -24.07 7.00 -9.99
N GLU A 103 -25.01 7.53 -9.20
CA GLU A 103 -26.39 7.08 -9.22
C GLU A 103 -27.07 7.33 -10.56
N SER A 104 -26.81 8.48 -11.20
CA SER A 104 -27.41 8.85 -12.50
C SER A 104 -27.01 7.90 -13.64
N ILE A 105 -25.84 7.26 -13.54
CA ILE A 105 -25.37 6.25 -14.49
C ILE A 105 -25.72 4.81 -14.06
N GLY A 106 -26.56 4.66 -13.02
CA GLY A 106 -27.10 3.38 -12.57
C GLY A 106 -26.11 2.55 -11.75
N TYR A 107 -25.13 3.18 -11.09
CA TYR A 107 -24.23 2.52 -10.15
C TYR A 107 -24.61 2.85 -8.71
N GLU A 108 -24.18 1.98 -7.80
CA GLU A 108 -24.32 2.14 -6.35
C GLU A 108 -22.94 2.37 -5.74
N ILE A 109 -22.91 3.01 -4.57
CA ILE A 109 -21.71 3.03 -3.72
C ILE A 109 -21.67 1.74 -2.91
N LEU A 110 -20.60 0.98 -3.10
CA LEU A 110 -20.41 -0.35 -2.53
C LEU A 110 -19.32 -0.33 -1.46
N ASP A 111 -19.14 -1.50 -0.85
CA ASP A 111 -17.97 -1.88 -0.06
C ASP A 111 -16.87 -2.40 -1.00
N SER A 112 -15.68 -1.81 -0.94
CA SER A 112 -14.56 -2.17 -1.83
C SER A 112 -13.97 -3.56 -1.54
N ASN A 113 -14.33 -4.10 -0.39
CA ASN A 113 -13.92 -5.39 0.15
C ASN A 113 -15.11 -6.35 0.32
N GLY A 114 -16.29 -5.95 -0.17
CA GLY A 114 -17.54 -6.70 -0.11
C GLY A 114 -17.66 -7.80 -1.17
N PRO A 115 -18.81 -8.50 -1.26
CA PRO A 115 -19.11 -9.54 -2.26
C PRO A 115 -18.95 -9.17 -3.73
N ARG A 116 -18.90 -7.87 -4.03
CA ARG A 116 -18.78 -7.34 -5.38
C ARG A 116 -17.79 -6.19 -5.38
N GLN A 117 -16.67 -6.37 -6.07
CA GLN A 117 -15.60 -5.39 -6.20
C GLN A 117 -15.64 -4.60 -7.51
N THR A 118 -16.54 -4.87 -8.45
CA THR A 118 -16.78 -3.98 -9.60
C THR A 118 -17.85 -2.95 -9.25
N GLY A 119 -17.49 -1.67 -9.23
CA GLY A 119 -18.39 -0.58 -8.84
C GLY A 119 -17.65 0.67 -8.36
N PHE A 120 -18.37 1.52 -7.63
CA PHE A 120 -17.86 2.75 -7.01
C PHE A 120 -17.88 2.60 -5.50
N TYR A 121 -16.97 3.29 -4.80
CA TYR A 121 -16.72 3.10 -3.37
C TYR A 121 -16.47 4.44 -2.70
N ASP A 122 -16.93 4.56 -1.45
CA ASP A 122 -16.40 5.56 -0.55
C ASP A 122 -14.94 5.22 -0.22
N THR A 123 -14.19 6.21 0.28
CA THR A 123 -12.82 5.98 0.71
C THR A 123 -12.81 5.27 2.07
N GLU A 124 -12.33 4.03 2.06
CA GLU A 124 -11.91 3.27 3.24
C GLU A 124 -10.42 3.51 3.48
N ALA A 125 -10.04 3.82 4.72
CA ALA A 125 -8.65 4.14 5.02
C ALA A 125 -8.17 3.53 6.34
N ASN A 126 -6.89 3.14 6.38
CA ASN A 126 -6.23 2.64 7.58
C ASN A 126 -5.87 3.79 8.54
N ILE A 127 -6.89 4.39 9.15
CA ILE A 127 -6.84 5.55 10.03
C ILE A 127 -7.42 5.15 11.40
N ARG A 128 -6.88 5.73 12.49
CA ARG A 128 -7.40 5.60 13.85
C ARG A 128 -7.56 6.98 14.46
N ASP A 129 -8.81 7.36 14.74
CA ASP A 129 -9.16 8.65 15.31
C ASP A 129 -8.62 9.82 14.48
N GLY A 130 -8.79 9.77 13.16
CA GLY A 130 -8.34 10.81 12.22
C GLY A 130 -6.82 10.83 11.96
N GLN A 131 -6.06 9.85 12.46
CA GLN A 131 -4.62 9.75 12.24
C GLN A 131 -4.23 8.43 11.58
N ARG A 132 -3.18 8.44 10.78
CA ARG A 132 -2.57 7.25 10.18
C ARG A 132 -2.38 6.08 11.14
N CYS A 133 -2.93 4.93 10.76
CA CYS A 133 -2.72 3.65 11.43
C CYS A 133 -1.73 2.80 10.61
N SER A 134 -0.43 3.07 10.76
CA SER A 134 0.62 2.30 10.08
C SER A 134 0.79 0.90 10.72
N ALA A 135 1.51 0.00 10.03
CA ALA A 135 1.86 -1.30 10.59
C ALA A 135 2.63 -1.19 11.92
N ALA A 136 3.51 -0.19 12.08
CA ALA A 136 4.18 0.05 13.35
C ALA A 136 3.20 0.49 14.45
N LYS A 137 2.26 1.39 14.12
CA LYS A 137 1.23 1.85 15.06
C LYS A 137 0.29 0.73 15.50
N GLY A 138 -0.08 -0.16 14.58
CA GLY A 138 -0.99 -1.28 14.86
C GLY A 138 -0.32 -2.47 15.56
N TYR A 139 0.89 -2.85 15.15
CA TYR A 139 1.53 -4.08 15.62
C TYR A 139 2.71 -3.86 16.58
N LEU A 140 3.56 -2.84 16.34
CA LEU A 140 4.79 -2.67 17.10
C LEU A 140 4.56 -1.88 18.40
N VAL A 141 3.85 -0.76 18.33
CA VAL A 141 3.59 0.09 19.51
C VAL A 141 2.88 -0.71 20.62
N PRO A 142 1.81 -1.49 20.36
CA PRO A 142 1.18 -2.28 21.42
C PRO A 142 2.06 -3.41 21.99
N ALA A 143 3.16 -3.75 21.32
CA ALA A 143 4.08 -4.80 21.69
C ALA A 143 5.44 -4.29 22.21
N GLU A 144 5.64 -2.96 22.30
CA GLU A 144 6.96 -2.36 22.53
C GLU A 144 7.58 -2.73 23.88
N ASN A 145 6.76 -3.02 24.89
CA ASN A 145 7.20 -3.38 26.24
C ASN A 145 7.42 -4.90 26.43
N ARG A 146 7.26 -5.71 25.37
CA ARG A 146 7.50 -7.16 25.46
C ARG A 146 9.00 -7.42 25.51
N THR A 147 9.46 -8.09 26.57
CA THR A 147 10.88 -8.39 26.81
C THR A 147 11.50 -9.34 25.77
N ASN A 148 10.68 -10.03 24.98
CA ASN A 148 11.10 -10.93 23.91
C ASN A 148 11.03 -10.32 22.50
N LEU A 149 10.78 -9.01 22.38
CA LEU A 149 10.81 -8.27 21.13
C LEU A 149 11.91 -7.19 21.20
N HIS A 150 12.88 -7.28 20.31
CA HIS A 150 13.95 -6.29 20.18
C HIS A 150 13.81 -5.57 18.84
N ILE A 151 13.72 -4.24 18.87
CA ILE A 151 13.63 -3.39 17.68
C ILE A 151 14.87 -2.51 17.65
N LEU A 152 15.68 -2.66 16.61
CA LEU A 152 16.87 -1.84 16.39
C LEU A 152 16.65 -0.92 15.19
N PRO A 153 16.26 0.36 15.39
CA PRO A 153 16.17 1.32 14.30
C PRO A 153 17.55 1.67 13.76
N ASN A 154 17.60 2.25 12.55
CA ASN A 154 18.85 2.66 11.89
C ASN A 154 19.88 1.53 11.66
N ALA A 155 19.49 0.27 11.82
CA ALA A 155 20.28 -0.90 11.47
C ALA A 155 20.00 -1.33 10.03
N PHE A 156 20.88 -0.95 9.10
CA PHE A 156 20.73 -1.35 7.70
C PHE A 156 21.36 -2.73 7.48
N VAL A 157 20.58 -3.72 7.04
CA VAL A 157 21.10 -5.07 6.76
C VAL A 157 21.84 -5.08 5.43
N HIS A 158 23.09 -5.54 5.42
CA HIS A 158 23.93 -5.62 4.22
C HIS A 158 23.89 -7.02 3.59
N LYS A 159 23.83 -8.07 4.42
CA LYS A 159 23.99 -9.45 3.96
C LYS A 159 23.34 -10.44 4.92
N ILE A 160 22.80 -11.53 4.38
CA ILE A 160 22.38 -12.72 5.12
C ILE A 160 23.59 -13.65 5.25
N ILE A 161 23.86 -14.10 6.47
CA ILE A 161 24.93 -15.06 6.76
C ILE A 161 24.38 -16.46 6.48
N ILE A 162 24.99 -17.17 5.53
CA ILE A 162 24.54 -18.49 5.07
C ILE A 162 25.66 -19.50 5.26
N GLN A 163 25.34 -20.63 5.89
CA GLN A 163 26.23 -21.77 6.09
C GLN A 163 25.55 -23.04 5.59
N SER A 164 26.21 -23.79 4.71
CA SER A 164 25.68 -25.05 4.16
C SER A 164 24.24 -24.92 3.63
N LYS A 165 23.94 -23.82 2.93
CA LYS A 165 22.60 -23.44 2.41
C LYS A 165 21.54 -23.11 3.46
N THR A 166 21.92 -22.93 4.72
CA THR A 166 21.05 -22.48 5.81
C THR A 166 21.35 -21.03 6.18
N ALA A 167 20.33 -20.17 6.26
CA ALA A 167 20.48 -18.82 6.79
C ALA A 167 20.63 -18.89 8.32
N VAL A 168 21.78 -18.46 8.83
CA VAL A 168 22.13 -18.54 10.26
C VAL A 168 22.15 -17.17 10.96
N GLY A 169 22.02 -16.08 10.21
CA GLY A 169 22.08 -14.73 10.76
C GLY A 169 22.09 -13.64 9.70
N VAL A 170 22.31 -12.41 10.13
CA VAL A 170 22.47 -11.25 9.26
C VAL A 170 23.63 -10.38 9.73
N SER A 171 24.30 -9.76 8.78
CA SER A 171 25.29 -8.71 9.00
C SER A 171 24.67 -7.36 8.66
N PHE A 172 24.72 -6.41 9.59
CA PHE A 172 24.08 -5.11 9.47
C PHE A 172 24.98 -3.99 9.98
N LYS A 173 24.69 -2.77 9.51
CA LYS A 173 25.42 -1.56 9.87
C LYS A 173 24.56 -0.67 10.76
N VAL A 174 25.11 -0.26 11.89
CA VAL A 174 24.55 0.80 12.76
C VAL A 174 25.69 1.71 13.21
N ASP A 175 25.45 3.04 13.21
CA ASP A 175 26.43 4.06 13.63
C ASP A 175 27.82 3.91 13.00
N GLY A 176 27.86 3.53 11.71
CA GLY A 176 29.12 3.37 10.97
C GLY A 176 29.79 2.00 11.13
N GLN A 177 29.40 1.20 12.11
CA GLN A 177 30.03 -0.09 12.45
C GLN A 177 29.20 -1.29 11.98
N MET A 178 29.90 -2.37 11.62
CA MET A 178 29.28 -3.64 11.21
C MET A 178 29.10 -4.57 12.41
N TYR A 179 27.94 -5.21 12.48
CA TYR A 179 27.60 -6.20 13.50
C TYR A 179 26.97 -7.41 12.85
N ASP A 180 27.22 -8.57 13.45
CA ASP A 180 26.57 -9.83 13.08
C ASP A 180 25.62 -10.26 14.19
N VAL A 181 24.43 -10.69 13.82
CA VAL A 181 23.46 -11.31 14.73
C VAL A 181 23.00 -12.65 14.16
N PHE A 182 22.97 -13.68 15.01
CA PHE A 182 22.64 -15.04 14.63
C PHE A 182 21.22 -15.41 15.06
N SER A 183 20.55 -16.22 14.22
CA SER A 183 19.23 -16.77 14.50
C SER A 183 19.30 -18.25 14.83
N LYS A 184 18.53 -18.67 15.83
CA LYS A 184 18.38 -20.09 16.20
C LYS A 184 17.34 -20.83 15.35
N LYS A 185 16.48 -20.10 14.65
CA LYS A 185 15.37 -20.67 13.88
C LYS A 185 15.43 -20.22 12.43
N GLU A 186 15.05 -18.97 12.20
CA GLU A 186 14.79 -18.46 10.86
C GLU A 186 15.28 -17.03 10.70
N VAL A 187 15.55 -16.64 9.46
CA VAL A 187 15.77 -15.26 9.04
C VAL A 187 14.65 -14.90 8.07
N ILE A 188 13.81 -13.94 8.43
CA ILE A 188 12.66 -13.51 7.62
C ILE A 188 13.00 -12.19 6.92
N VAL A 189 12.97 -12.18 5.59
CA VAL A 189 13.30 -11.00 4.78
C VAL A 189 12.04 -10.22 4.43
N SER A 190 11.85 -9.08 5.10
CA SER A 190 10.69 -8.19 4.91
C SER A 190 11.07 -6.78 4.46
N ALA A 191 12.06 -6.67 3.57
CA ALA A 191 12.61 -5.37 3.13
C ALA A 191 11.81 -4.71 1.98
N GLY A 192 10.70 -5.31 1.54
CA GLY A 192 9.87 -4.85 0.43
C GLY A 192 10.35 -5.33 -0.95
N SER A 193 9.52 -5.13 -1.97
CA SER A 193 9.69 -5.69 -3.33
C SER A 193 10.98 -5.28 -4.03
N THR A 194 11.59 -4.16 -3.66
CA THR A 194 12.84 -3.66 -4.26
C THR A 194 14.09 -4.03 -3.46
N LYS A 195 14.02 -4.00 -2.13
CA LYS A 195 15.19 -4.24 -1.26
C LYS A 195 15.35 -5.69 -0.84
N SER A 196 14.28 -6.49 -0.77
CA SER A 196 14.39 -7.93 -0.55
C SER A 196 15.20 -8.63 -1.64
N PRO A 197 14.93 -8.46 -2.96
CA PRO A 197 15.77 -9.08 -4.00
C PRO A 197 17.20 -8.53 -3.98
N GLN A 198 17.40 -7.24 -3.68
CA GLN A 198 18.74 -6.67 -3.52
C GLN A 198 19.52 -7.39 -2.42
N LEU A 199 18.92 -7.55 -1.22
CA LEU A 199 19.56 -8.23 -0.09
C LEU A 199 19.88 -9.70 -0.40
N LEU A 200 18.96 -10.41 -1.05
CA LEU A 200 19.18 -11.80 -1.48
C LEU A 200 20.36 -11.89 -2.45
N MET A 201 20.42 -11.00 -3.46
CA MET A 201 21.53 -10.96 -4.42
C MET A 201 22.86 -10.63 -3.76
N LEU A 202 22.91 -9.63 -2.86
CA LEU A 202 24.10 -9.31 -2.06
C LEU A 202 24.55 -10.47 -1.16
N SER A 203 23.64 -11.40 -0.88
CA SER A 203 23.88 -12.62 -0.10
C SER A 203 24.22 -13.84 -0.96
N GLY A 204 24.36 -13.68 -2.29
CA GLY A 204 24.70 -14.77 -3.20
C GLY A 204 23.51 -15.60 -3.71
N ILE A 205 22.28 -15.13 -3.53
CA ILE A 205 21.04 -15.77 -4.00
C ILE A 205 20.44 -14.91 -5.12
N GLY A 206 20.56 -15.36 -6.36
CA GLY A 206 20.08 -14.62 -7.53
C GLY A 206 20.66 -15.10 -8.86
N PRO A 207 20.42 -14.39 -9.97
CA PRO A 207 20.86 -14.83 -11.28
C PRO A 207 22.39 -14.95 -11.34
N GLN A 208 22.90 -16.14 -11.62
CA GLN A 208 24.34 -16.44 -11.56
C GLN A 208 25.19 -15.45 -12.35
N ARG A 209 24.76 -15.07 -13.56
CA ARG A 209 25.48 -14.12 -14.42
C ARG A 209 25.63 -12.75 -13.76
N ASP A 210 24.59 -12.25 -13.12
CA ASP A 210 24.60 -10.94 -12.47
C ASP A 210 25.48 -10.96 -11.22
N LEU A 211 25.40 -12.03 -10.42
CA LEU A 211 26.23 -12.22 -9.24
C LEU A 211 27.73 -12.30 -9.60
N GLN A 212 28.08 -13.12 -10.61
CA GLN A 212 29.46 -13.26 -11.07
C GLN A 212 30.03 -11.95 -11.62
N ARG A 213 29.24 -11.17 -12.37
CA ARG A 213 29.65 -9.84 -12.87
C ARG A 213 30.01 -8.87 -11.73
N LEU A 214 29.36 -9.01 -10.57
CA LEU A 214 29.59 -8.18 -9.40
C LEU A 214 30.63 -8.78 -8.42
N GLY A 215 31.25 -9.91 -8.75
CA GLY A 215 32.21 -10.60 -7.88
C GLY A 215 31.56 -11.22 -6.63
N ILE A 216 30.25 -11.48 -6.65
CA ILE A 216 29.52 -12.08 -5.54
C ILE A 216 29.53 -13.60 -5.69
N PRO A 217 29.98 -14.37 -4.67
CA PRO A 217 29.91 -15.83 -4.69
C PRO A 217 28.47 -16.32 -4.85
N VAL A 218 28.26 -17.27 -5.76
CA VAL A 218 26.93 -17.82 -6.06
C VAL A 218 26.63 -18.95 -5.08
N ILE A 219 25.65 -18.74 -4.21
CA ILE A 219 25.12 -19.76 -3.28
C ILE A 219 23.94 -20.49 -3.94
N ALA A 220 23.05 -19.74 -4.60
CA ALA A 220 21.91 -20.29 -5.32
C ALA A 220 21.60 -19.46 -6.57
N ASN A 221 21.52 -20.15 -7.72
CA ASN A 221 21.13 -19.55 -8.99
C ASN A 221 19.59 -19.55 -9.10
N LEU A 222 18.96 -18.43 -8.77
CA LEU A 222 17.50 -18.25 -8.78
C LEU A 222 17.14 -16.96 -9.51
N PRO A 223 15.93 -16.84 -10.11
CA PRO A 223 15.49 -15.65 -10.86
C PRO A 223 15.12 -14.46 -9.95
N VAL A 224 15.91 -14.19 -8.90
CA VAL A 224 15.68 -13.09 -7.95
C VAL A 224 15.79 -11.74 -8.66
N GLY A 225 14.85 -10.85 -8.38
CA GLY A 225 14.78 -9.52 -8.98
C GLY A 225 14.08 -9.48 -10.34
N LEU A 226 13.61 -10.62 -10.86
CA LEU A 226 12.76 -10.69 -12.04
C LEU A 226 11.27 -10.62 -11.65
N ASN A 227 10.39 -10.53 -12.66
CA ASN A 227 8.93 -10.48 -12.52
C ASN A 227 8.42 -9.29 -11.68
N LEU A 228 9.10 -8.13 -11.75
CA LEU A 228 8.61 -6.88 -11.16
C LEU A 228 7.31 -6.46 -11.84
N GLN A 229 6.26 -6.31 -11.04
CA GLN A 229 4.94 -5.85 -11.47
C GLN A 229 4.57 -4.61 -10.65
N GLU A 230 3.90 -3.66 -11.28
CA GLU A 230 3.44 -2.42 -10.66
C GLU A 230 2.22 -1.87 -11.42
N HIS A 231 1.35 -1.17 -10.71
CA HIS A 231 0.25 -0.42 -11.29
C HIS A 231 0.78 0.86 -11.96
N CYS A 232 0.58 0.97 -13.27
CA CYS A 232 0.86 2.20 -13.98
C CYS A 232 -0.37 3.11 -13.91
N SER A 233 -0.21 4.33 -13.39
CA SER A 233 -1.27 5.33 -13.30
C SER A 233 -1.06 6.48 -14.29
N THR A 234 -2.14 7.20 -14.55
CA THR A 234 -2.15 8.47 -15.28
C THR A 234 -3.17 9.40 -14.64
N TYR A 235 -3.02 10.71 -14.84
CA TYR A 235 -3.91 11.72 -14.29
C TYR A 235 -4.81 12.29 -15.39
N ASN A 236 -6.11 12.36 -15.10
CA ASN A 236 -7.07 13.10 -15.90
C ASN A 236 -7.57 14.27 -15.06
N SER A 237 -7.14 15.48 -15.41
CA SER A 237 -7.48 16.70 -14.67
C SER A 237 -8.69 17.37 -15.32
N PHE A 238 -9.61 17.83 -14.48
CA PHE A 238 -10.81 18.54 -14.89
C PHE A 238 -10.87 19.87 -14.15
N GLU A 239 -11.23 20.93 -14.86
CA GLU A 239 -11.53 22.21 -14.24
C GLU A 239 -12.91 22.14 -13.58
N VAL A 240 -12.98 22.56 -12.31
CA VAL A 240 -14.22 22.57 -11.54
C VAL A 240 -14.42 23.97 -10.98
N TYR A 241 -15.51 24.62 -11.37
CA TYR A 241 -15.90 25.92 -10.83
C TYR A 241 -16.50 25.74 -9.43
N SER A 242 -15.66 25.92 -8.40
CA SER A 242 -16.08 25.85 -7.01
C SER A 242 -15.34 26.90 -6.18
N ASN A 243 -16.10 27.73 -5.46
CA ASN A 243 -15.52 28.62 -4.46
C ASN A 243 -15.09 27.82 -3.23
N ASN A 244 -13.87 28.04 -2.75
CA ASN A 244 -13.31 27.44 -1.51
C ASN A 244 -13.29 25.90 -1.51
N MET A 245 -12.69 25.30 -2.54
CA MET A 245 -12.49 23.84 -2.61
C MET A 245 -11.62 23.30 -1.46
N TYR A 246 -10.72 24.14 -0.92
CA TYR A 246 -9.82 23.81 0.19
C TYR A 246 -10.01 24.78 1.35
N PRO A 247 -9.94 24.30 2.61
CA PRO A 247 -9.83 25.18 3.76
C PRO A 247 -8.48 25.90 3.74
N ARG A 248 -8.40 27.06 4.40
CA ARG A 248 -7.11 27.70 4.64
C ARG A 248 -6.24 26.83 5.54
N PRO A 249 -4.90 26.86 5.41
CA PRO A 249 -4.01 26.03 6.25
C PRO A 249 -4.26 26.19 7.74
N GLU A 250 -4.50 27.41 8.22
CA GLU A 250 -4.74 27.69 9.65
C GLU A 250 -6.03 27.01 10.13
N GLU A 251 -7.11 27.13 9.35
CA GLU A 251 -8.41 26.50 9.63
C GLU A 251 -8.31 24.96 9.63
N ALA A 252 -7.55 24.41 8.69
CA ALA A 252 -7.31 22.97 8.60
C ALA A 252 -6.55 22.44 9.83
N ILE A 253 -5.54 23.19 10.29
CA ILE A 253 -4.75 22.86 11.49
C ILE A 253 -5.62 22.98 12.75
N GLU A 254 -6.35 24.08 12.92
CA GLU A 254 -7.22 24.32 14.08
C GLU A 254 -8.28 23.22 14.21
N THR A 255 -8.93 22.87 13.09
CA THR A 255 -9.93 21.78 13.04
C THR A 255 -9.30 20.45 13.45
N PHE A 256 -8.14 20.12 12.88
CA PHE A 256 -7.47 18.86 13.17
C PHE A 256 -7.01 18.75 14.62
N ILE A 257 -6.43 19.82 15.19
CA ILE A 257 -6.02 19.84 16.60
C ILE A 257 -7.23 19.74 17.52
N GLY A 258 -8.33 20.44 17.18
CA GLY A 258 -9.52 20.49 18.02
C GLY A 258 -10.24 19.15 18.15
N ASN A 259 -10.39 18.40 17.06
CA ASN A 259 -11.21 17.18 17.06
C ASN A 259 -10.75 16.05 16.14
N ARG A 260 -9.55 16.17 15.54
CA ARG A 260 -8.99 15.20 14.57
C ARG A 260 -9.92 14.94 13.39
N SER A 261 -10.50 16.01 12.85
CA SER A 261 -11.32 15.99 11.64
C SER A 261 -10.84 17.05 10.65
N GLY A 262 -11.56 17.19 9.54
CA GLY A 262 -11.23 18.16 8.50
C GLY A 262 -10.16 17.64 7.54
N TYR A 263 -9.68 18.53 6.68
CA TYR A 263 -8.84 18.20 5.53
C TYR A 263 -7.60 17.37 5.89
N LEU A 264 -6.95 17.64 7.03
CA LEU A 264 -5.75 16.92 7.47
C LEU A 264 -6.02 15.50 8.02
N ALA A 265 -7.29 15.14 8.24
CA ALA A 265 -7.70 13.78 8.58
C ALA A 265 -8.14 12.97 7.34
N SER A 266 -7.88 13.48 6.13
CA SER A 266 -8.23 12.85 4.86
C SER A 266 -7.03 12.10 4.24
N PRO A 267 -7.25 10.91 3.65
CA PRO A 267 -6.23 10.11 2.98
C PRO A 267 -5.80 10.74 1.66
N GLU A 268 -4.83 11.65 1.75
CA GLU A 268 -4.20 12.34 0.60
C GLU A 268 -5.18 13.06 -0.33
N GLY A 269 -6.42 13.36 0.11
CA GLY A 269 -7.42 14.01 -0.74
C GLY A 269 -8.15 13.07 -1.71
N VAL A 270 -7.97 11.75 -1.62
CA VAL A 270 -8.84 10.78 -2.32
C VAL A 270 -10.21 10.79 -1.64
N ILE A 271 -11.27 11.02 -2.44
CA ILE A 271 -12.64 11.19 -1.93
C ILE A 271 -13.55 10.02 -2.26
N ALA A 272 -13.22 9.25 -3.31
CA ALA A 272 -13.91 8.05 -3.75
C ALA A 272 -12.99 7.22 -4.64
N LEU A 273 -13.35 5.96 -4.84
CA LEU A 273 -12.67 5.04 -5.74
C LEU A 273 -13.67 4.37 -6.68
N ALA A 274 -13.18 3.81 -7.78
CA ALA A 274 -13.95 2.86 -8.57
C ALA A 274 -13.05 1.76 -9.09
N PHE A 275 -13.64 0.57 -9.21
CA PHE A 275 -13.09 -0.54 -9.95
C PHE A 275 -14.04 -0.85 -11.08
N LEU A 276 -13.56 -0.73 -12.31
CA LEU A 276 -14.37 -0.86 -13.50
C LEU A 276 -13.75 -1.87 -14.46
N LYS A 277 -14.58 -2.29 -15.41
CA LYS A 277 -14.16 -3.10 -16.54
C LYS A 277 -14.17 -2.25 -17.81
N ASP A 278 -13.30 -2.57 -18.77
CA ASP A 278 -13.23 -1.97 -20.11
C ASP A 278 -14.59 -1.83 -20.83
N SER A 279 -15.59 -2.65 -20.49
CA SER A 279 -16.93 -2.56 -21.04
C SER A 279 -17.87 -1.71 -20.16
N TYR A 280 -18.61 -0.78 -20.78
CA TYR A 280 -19.78 -0.09 -20.20
C TYR A 280 -20.95 -1.03 -19.82
N ILE A 281 -20.81 -2.33 -20.10
CA ILE A 281 -21.75 -3.38 -19.71
C ILE A 281 -21.30 -3.95 -18.37
N ARG A 282 -22.22 -4.04 -17.39
CA ARG A 282 -21.96 -4.70 -16.11
C ARG A 282 -21.35 -6.10 -16.36
N PRO A 283 -20.17 -6.40 -15.80
CA PRO A 283 -19.49 -7.64 -16.13
C PRO A 283 -20.22 -8.85 -15.56
N LYS A 284 -20.24 -9.96 -16.32
CA LYS A 284 -20.76 -11.26 -15.85
C LYS A 284 -19.86 -11.91 -14.77
N ILE A 285 -18.59 -11.53 -14.75
CA ILE A 285 -17.57 -12.01 -13.81
C ILE A 285 -17.01 -10.78 -13.12
N ASP A 286 -17.04 -10.76 -11.80
CA ASP A 286 -16.55 -9.67 -10.98
C ASP A 286 -15.02 -9.64 -10.94
N PHE A 287 -14.42 -9.16 -12.03
CA PHE A 287 -12.98 -9.08 -12.20
C PHE A 287 -12.61 -7.80 -12.95
N PRO A 288 -12.47 -6.67 -12.23
CA PRO A 288 -12.19 -5.37 -12.82
C PRO A 288 -10.74 -5.31 -13.33
N ASN A 289 -10.51 -4.52 -14.38
CA ASN A 289 -9.18 -4.28 -14.96
C ASN A 289 -8.75 -2.80 -14.95
N TYR A 290 -9.59 -1.92 -14.40
CA TYR A 290 -9.27 -0.51 -14.16
C TYR A 290 -9.59 -0.12 -12.72
N GLN A 291 -8.70 0.64 -12.11
CA GLN A 291 -8.94 1.35 -10.86
C GLN A 291 -8.90 2.86 -11.11
N LEU A 292 -9.93 3.56 -10.66
CA LEU A 292 -10.02 5.01 -10.68
C LEU A 292 -9.93 5.53 -9.25
N TYR A 293 -9.14 6.58 -9.07
CA TYR A 293 -9.09 7.37 -7.85
C TYR A 293 -9.67 8.74 -8.15
N PHE A 294 -10.74 9.11 -7.44
CA PHE A 294 -11.28 10.46 -7.50
C PHE A 294 -10.53 11.30 -6.47
N PHE A 295 -9.65 12.16 -6.97
CA PHE A 295 -8.72 12.93 -6.18
C PHE A 295 -9.16 14.40 -6.12
N LEU A 296 -9.30 14.93 -4.91
CA LEU A 296 -9.48 16.36 -4.66
C LEU A 296 -8.10 17.03 -4.68
N GLY A 297 -7.58 17.27 -5.88
CA GLY A 297 -6.29 17.93 -6.09
C GLY A 297 -6.38 19.20 -6.88
N GLY A 298 -5.96 20.32 -6.28
CA GLY A 298 -5.40 21.42 -7.02
C GLY A 298 -4.03 20.95 -7.48
N ALA A 299 -3.79 20.97 -8.79
CA ALA A 299 -2.42 21.10 -9.23
C ALA A 299 -1.90 22.39 -8.57
N LEU A 300 -1.07 22.26 -7.54
CA LEU A 300 -0.22 23.35 -7.08
C LEU A 300 0.67 23.67 -8.28
N ASP A 301 0.23 24.62 -9.10
CA ASP A 301 0.78 25.00 -10.39
C ASP A 301 1.15 23.81 -11.28
N VAL A 302 0.34 23.54 -12.30
CA VAL A 302 0.81 22.77 -13.46
C VAL A 302 2.13 23.36 -14.00
N GLU A 303 2.36 24.67 -13.84
CA GLU A 303 3.65 25.30 -14.15
C GLU A 303 4.81 24.95 -13.19
N ARG A 304 4.60 24.73 -11.89
CA ARG A 304 5.69 24.36 -10.95
C ARG A 304 5.91 22.86 -10.86
N THR A 305 4.86 22.06 -11.04
CA THR A 305 4.97 20.60 -10.99
C THR A 305 5.70 20.05 -12.22
N PHE A 306 5.64 20.76 -13.35
CA PHE A 306 6.39 20.43 -14.58
C PHE A 306 7.65 21.29 -14.82
N ASN A 307 7.88 22.36 -14.04
CA ASN A 307 9.18 23.02 -13.98
C ASN A 307 10.16 22.24 -13.11
N ILE A 308 10.63 21.12 -13.66
CA ILE A 308 11.90 20.53 -13.27
C ILE A 308 12.99 21.40 -13.94
N PRO A 309 13.89 22.08 -13.20
CA PRO A 309 15.08 22.67 -13.82
C PRO A 309 15.88 21.58 -14.52
#